data_AF-N0D302-F1
#
_entry.id   AF-N0D302-F1
#
_cell.length_a   1.000
_cell.length_b   1.000
_cell.length_c   1.000
_cell.angle_alpha   90.00
_cell.angle_beta   90.00
_cell.angle_gamma   90.00
#
_symmetry.space_group_name_H-M   'P 1'
#
loop_
_entity.id
_entity.type
_entity.pdbx_description
1 polymer ?
#
loop_
_entity_poly.entity_id
_entity_poly.type
_entity_poly.pdbx_seq_one_letter_code
_entity_poly.pdbx_strand_id
1 'polypeptide(L)'
;MKYDDGINTLSDETRSQLDLHDEQFTSVDPERAVSNLRVLVTTHSSSGETWASLDDPRCDLLAEPYDSDGFYLAVHAPEPGDVDGLSEIEIGRWEADNPDKEYGKHTSATGSPVVACVLPAAPEADAITHLLKSVDEEPMLIAQWAETPVETALVGTTMVVTKRYDS
;
A
#
# COMPACT_ATOMS: atom_id res chain seq x y z
N MET A 1 37.97 -6.71 21.29
CA MET A 1 36.75 -7.21 20.64
C MET A 1 36.60 -6.40 19.37
N LYS A 2 36.87 -7.01 18.20
CA LYS A 2 36.68 -6.34 16.90
C LYS A 2 35.20 -6.45 16.56
N TYR A 3 34.55 -5.32 16.32
CA TYR A 3 33.24 -5.32 15.68
C TYR A 3 33.49 -5.70 14.22
N ASP A 4 32.90 -6.83 13.83
CA ASP A 4 32.81 -7.25 12.44
C ASP A 4 31.73 -6.38 11.81
N ASP A 5 32.16 -5.49 10.91
CA ASP A 5 31.30 -4.61 10.11
C ASP A 5 30.70 -5.45 8.97
N GLY A 6 29.89 -6.44 9.36
CA GLY A 6 29.15 -7.29 8.46
C GLY A 6 27.98 -6.51 7.90
N ILE A 7 28.21 -5.72 6.85
CA ILE A 7 27.14 -5.28 5.96
C ILE A 7 26.38 -6.54 5.55
N ASN A 8 25.15 -6.69 6.06
CA ASN A 8 24.23 -7.75 5.69
C ASN A 8 24.10 -7.71 4.17
N THR A 9 24.77 -8.64 3.51
CA THR A 9 24.67 -8.81 2.07
C THR A 9 23.25 -9.27 1.78
N LEU A 10 22.57 -8.56 0.89
CA LEU A 10 21.20 -8.88 0.48
C LEU A 10 21.10 -10.37 0.11
N SER A 11 20.04 -11.02 0.56
CA SER A 11 19.81 -12.44 0.28
C SER A 11 19.73 -12.67 -1.24
N ASP A 12 20.03 -13.89 -1.68
CA ASP A 12 19.97 -14.24 -3.11
C ASP A 12 18.57 -14.04 -3.71
N GLU A 13 17.52 -14.14 -2.89
CA GLU A 13 16.14 -13.83 -3.27
C GLU A 13 15.95 -12.32 -3.50
N THR A 14 16.41 -11.47 -2.58
CA THR A 14 16.37 -10.01 -2.75
C THR A 14 17.21 -9.56 -3.94
N ARG A 15 18.36 -10.21 -4.18
CA ARG A 15 19.21 -9.92 -5.34
C ARG A 15 18.54 -10.32 -6.65
N SER A 16 17.89 -11.48 -6.69
CA SER A 16 17.18 -11.94 -7.89
C SER A 16 15.96 -11.07 -8.19
N GLN A 17 15.24 -10.59 -7.17
CA GLN A 17 14.15 -9.63 -7.34
C GLN A 17 14.65 -8.30 -7.91
N LEU A 18 15.79 -7.79 -7.41
CA LEU A 18 16.43 -6.58 -7.93
C LEU A 18 16.93 -6.75 -9.38
N ASP A 19 17.54 -7.89 -9.72
CA ASP A 19 18.02 -8.18 -11.08
C ASP A 19 16.84 -8.27 -12.08
N LEU A 20 15.72 -8.88 -11.67
CA LEU A 20 14.51 -8.97 -12.48
C LEU A 20 13.87 -7.59 -12.73
N HIS A 21 13.96 -6.71 -11.72
CA HIS A 21 13.48 -5.34 -11.79
C HIS A 21 14.37 -4.47 -12.70
N ASP A 22 15.70 -4.59 -12.60
CA ASP A 22 16.65 -3.89 -13.48
C ASP A 22 16.49 -4.28 -14.95
N GLU A 23 16.15 -5.55 -15.24
CA GLU A 23 15.85 -5.99 -16.61
C GLU A 23 14.52 -5.41 -17.14
N GLN A 24 13.47 -5.33 -16.31
CA GLN A 24 12.18 -4.73 -16.69
C GLN A 24 12.27 -3.21 -16.92
N PHE A 25 13.21 -2.54 -16.25
CA PHE A 25 13.47 -1.10 -16.42
C PHE A 25 13.91 -0.68 -17.84
N THR A 26 14.39 -1.60 -18.67
CA THR A 26 14.84 -1.28 -20.04
C THR A 26 13.70 -0.98 -21.03
N SER A 27 12.44 -1.29 -20.69
CA SER A 27 11.24 -0.96 -21.46
C SER A 27 10.32 0.07 -20.81
N VAL A 28 10.73 0.63 -19.67
CA VAL A 28 9.93 1.59 -18.88
C VAL A 28 9.87 2.95 -19.57
N ASP A 29 8.74 3.64 -19.46
CA ASP A 29 8.70 5.10 -19.57
C ASP A 29 9.24 5.67 -18.25
N PRO A 30 10.54 6.05 -18.19
CA PRO A 30 11.19 6.40 -16.92
C PRO A 30 10.57 7.64 -16.29
N GLU A 31 9.94 8.51 -17.08
CA GLU A 31 9.28 9.70 -16.57
C GLU A 31 8.03 9.34 -15.77
N ARG A 32 7.24 8.37 -16.25
CA ARG A 32 6.03 7.88 -15.56
C ARG A 32 6.37 7.17 -14.26
N ALA A 33 7.34 6.26 -14.27
CA ALA A 33 7.77 5.54 -13.07
C ALA A 33 8.33 6.51 -12.01
N VAL A 34 9.16 7.47 -12.41
CA VAL A 34 9.69 8.50 -11.51
C VAL A 34 8.56 9.40 -10.97
N SER A 35 7.55 9.72 -11.78
CA SER A 35 6.43 10.55 -11.36
C SER A 35 5.56 9.83 -10.30
N ASN A 36 5.23 8.55 -10.53
CA ASN A 36 4.51 7.72 -9.56
C ASN A 36 5.28 7.61 -8.24
N LEU A 37 6.57 7.31 -8.30
CA LEU A 37 7.42 7.21 -7.10
C LEU A 37 7.50 8.56 -6.36
N ARG A 38 7.59 9.68 -7.08
CA ARG A 38 7.58 11.02 -6.48
C ARG A 38 6.28 11.31 -5.76
N VAL A 39 5.14 10.87 -6.28
CA VAL A 39 3.84 11.02 -5.60
C VAL A 39 3.90 10.29 -4.26
N LEU A 40 4.29 9.00 -4.25
CA LEU A 40 4.36 8.21 -3.02
C LEU A 40 5.34 8.80 -1.99
N VAL A 41 6.54 9.18 -2.43
CA VAL A 41 7.58 9.78 -1.55
C VAL A 41 7.13 11.14 -1.01
N THR A 42 6.48 11.96 -1.84
CA THR A 42 5.98 13.27 -1.42
C THR A 42 4.85 13.12 -0.41
N THR A 43 3.92 12.21 -0.67
CA THR A 43 2.84 11.86 0.26
C THR A 43 3.42 11.37 1.58
N HIS A 44 4.28 10.35 1.57
CA HIS A 44 4.92 9.81 2.78
C HIS A 44 5.62 10.90 3.61
N SER A 45 6.38 11.79 2.96
CA SER A 45 7.08 12.90 3.63
C SER A 45 6.13 13.94 4.24
N SER A 46 4.90 14.03 3.75
CA SER A 46 3.89 15.00 4.17
C SER A 46 2.94 14.45 5.23
N SER A 47 2.85 13.12 5.39
CA SER A 47 1.95 12.43 6.32
C SER A 47 2.32 12.53 7.82
N GLY A 48 3.42 13.20 8.19
CA GLY A 48 3.74 13.48 9.59
C GLY A 48 3.95 12.24 10.46
N GLU A 49 3.21 12.11 11.57
CA GLU A 49 3.23 10.96 12.50
C GLU A 49 2.39 9.76 12.04
N THR A 50 1.68 9.87 10.90
CA THR A 50 0.89 8.77 10.34
C THR A 50 1.83 7.62 10.00
N TRP A 51 1.52 6.40 10.46
CA TRP A 51 2.27 5.18 10.19
C TRP A 51 2.03 4.72 8.75
N ALA A 52 2.53 5.49 7.79
CA ALA A 52 2.62 5.10 6.39
C ALA A 52 4.03 4.55 6.15
N SER A 53 4.13 3.29 5.72
CA SER A 53 5.42 2.70 5.32
C SER A 53 5.46 2.53 3.81
N LEU A 54 6.63 2.78 3.23
CA LEU A 54 6.92 2.42 1.86
C LEU A 54 7.45 0.99 1.88
N ASP A 55 6.64 0.02 1.46
CA ASP A 55 7.02 -1.38 1.41
C ASP A 55 7.51 -1.72 -0.01
N ASP A 56 8.71 -2.30 -0.12
CA ASP A 56 9.35 -2.59 -1.41
C ASP A 56 9.67 -4.09 -1.50
N PRO A 57 9.20 -4.79 -2.56
CA PRO A 57 9.64 -4.53 -3.96
C PRO A 57 8.61 -3.90 -4.92
N ARG A 58 7.44 -3.44 -4.46
CA ARG A 58 6.29 -3.11 -5.32
C ARG A 58 5.90 -1.62 -5.41
N CYS A 59 6.66 -0.72 -4.79
CA CYS A 59 6.30 0.70 -4.72
C CYS A 59 4.89 0.93 -4.14
N ASP A 60 4.61 0.32 -2.98
CA ASP A 60 3.32 0.44 -2.30
C ASP A 60 3.43 1.35 -1.07
N LEU A 61 2.39 2.15 -0.84
CA LEU A 61 2.24 2.90 0.41
C LEU A 61 1.19 2.21 1.29
N LEU A 62 1.63 1.67 2.42
CA LEU A 62 0.77 0.96 3.37
C LEU A 62 0.51 1.83 4.60
N ALA A 63 -0.75 1.97 4.99
CA ALA A 63 -1.20 2.68 6.18
C ALA A 63 -2.03 1.77 7.09
N GLU A 64 -1.61 1.70 8.36
CA GLU A 64 -2.21 0.86 9.40
C GLU A 64 -2.60 1.73 10.60
N PRO A 65 -3.72 2.46 10.53
CA PRO A 65 -4.12 3.32 11.64
C PRO A 65 -4.44 2.48 12.88
N TYR A 66 -4.07 2.98 14.06
CA TYR A 66 -4.37 2.33 15.34
C TYR A 66 -5.89 2.32 15.57
N ASP A 67 -6.41 1.24 16.19
CA ASP A 67 -7.86 1.03 16.39
C ASP A 67 -8.69 0.99 15.09
N SER A 68 -8.14 0.49 13.99
CA SER A 68 -8.80 0.34 12.68
C SER A 68 -9.65 -0.94 12.51
N ASP A 69 -9.97 -1.66 13.59
CA ASP A 69 -10.66 -2.98 13.58
C ASP A 69 -9.92 -4.06 12.74
N GLY A 70 -8.59 -3.91 12.64
CA GLY A 70 -7.74 -4.83 11.89
C GLY A 70 -7.77 -4.62 10.38
N PHE A 71 -8.22 -3.46 9.90
CA PHE A 71 -8.14 -3.10 8.49
C PHE A 71 -6.91 -2.23 8.20
N TYR A 72 -6.42 -2.34 6.97
CA TYR A 72 -5.33 -1.53 6.45
C TYR A 72 -5.74 -0.88 5.13
N LEU A 73 -5.01 0.16 4.75
CA LEU A 73 -5.13 0.84 3.47
C LEU A 73 -3.80 0.72 2.74
N ALA A 74 -3.83 0.27 1.49
CA ALA A 74 -2.68 0.24 0.61
C ALA A 74 -2.93 1.09 -0.63
N VAL A 75 -1.91 1.81 -1.08
CA VAL A 75 -1.92 2.55 -2.32
C VAL A 75 -0.86 1.95 -3.22
N HIS A 76 -1.32 1.33 -4.30
CA HIS A 76 -0.50 0.65 -5.27
C HIS A 76 -0.21 1.57 -6.45
N ALA A 77 1.08 1.79 -6.72
CA ALA A 77 1.49 2.37 -7.99
C ALA A 77 1.56 1.27 -9.07
N PRO A 78 1.33 1.62 -10.35
CA PRO A 78 1.59 0.72 -11.46
C PRO A 78 3.03 0.21 -11.41
N GLU A 79 3.22 -1.11 -11.64
CA GLU A 79 4.55 -1.69 -11.73
C GLU A 79 5.35 -1.01 -12.86
N PRO A 80 6.65 -0.76 -12.63
CA PRO A 80 7.50 -0.16 -13.66
C PRO A 80 7.62 -1.11 -14.85
N GLY A 81 7.00 -0.74 -15.97
CA GLY A 81 7.01 -1.50 -17.22
C GLY A 81 5.61 -1.90 -17.66
N ASP A 82 4.63 -1.81 -16.75
CA ASP A 82 3.23 -1.92 -17.08
C ASP A 82 2.70 -0.61 -17.67
N VAL A 83 2.69 -0.54 -19.00
CA VAL A 83 2.25 0.64 -19.75
C VAL A 83 0.74 0.90 -19.58
N ASP A 84 -0.03 -0.14 -19.32
CA ASP A 84 -1.48 -0.07 -19.12
C ASP A 84 -1.87 -0.10 -17.63
N GLY A 85 -0.88 -0.27 -16.74
CA GLY A 85 -1.07 -0.36 -15.30
C GLY A 85 -1.71 0.90 -14.72
N LEU A 86 -2.74 0.68 -13.91
CA LEU A 86 -3.51 1.72 -13.24
C LEU A 86 -3.15 1.74 -11.76
N SER A 87 -3.14 2.94 -11.17
CA SER A 87 -3.00 3.05 -9.72
C SER A 87 -4.23 2.45 -9.04
N GLU A 88 -4.02 1.75 -7.93
CA GLU A 88 -5.08 1.13 -7.17
C GLU A 88 -5.02 1.58 -5.72
N ILE A 89 -6.19 1.80 -5.12
CA ILE A 89 -6.33 1.98 -3.69
C ILE A 89 -7.07 0.77 -3.15
N GLU A 90 -6.41 0.04 -2.27
CA GLU A 90 -6.90 -1.18 -1.66
C GLU A 90 -7.21 -0.94 -0.19
N ILE A 91 -8.35 -1.46 0.26
CA ILE A 91 -8.61 -1.63 1.69
C ILE A 91 -8.68 -3.14 1.94
N GLY A 92 -7.81 -3.60 2.82
CA GLY A 92 -7.72 -5.00 3.20
C GLY A 92 -7.88 -5.20 4.69
N ARG A 93 -7.96 -6.46 5.09
CA ARG A 93 -8.09 -6.89 6.47
C ARG A 93 -6.92 -7.77 6.85
N TRP A 94 -6.34 -7.50 8.01
CA TRP A 94 -5.37 -8.38 8.63
C TRP A 94 -6.04 -9.61 9.20
N GLU A 95 -5.61 -10.77 8.71
CA GLU A 95 -6.00 -12.07 9.22
C GLU A 95 -4.84 -12.63 10.03
N ALA A 96 -5.12 -13.02 11.28
CA ALA A 96 -4.12 -13.69 12.09
C ALA A 96 -3.76 -15.04 11.46
N ASP A 97 -2.47 -15.24 11.15
CA ASP A 97 -1.98 -16.50 10.53
C ASP A 97 -2.28 -17.74 11.37
N ASN A 98 -2.52 -17.55 12.67
CA ASN A 98 -3.00 -18.60 13.56
C ASN A 98 -4.15 -18.04 14.41
N PRO A 99 -5.41 -18.35 14.07
CA PRO A 99 -6.59 -17.85 14.79
C PRO A 99 -6.76 -18.49 16.17
N ASP A 100 -6.09 -19.60 16.46
CA ASP A 100 -6.15 -20.30 17.75
C ASP A 100 -5.17 -19.70 18.78
N LYS A 101 -4.29 -18.78 18.38
CA LYS A 101 -3.42 -18.06 19.32
C LYS A 101 -4.22 -16.96 20.03
N GLU A 102 -3.92 -16.80 21.31
CA GLU A 102 -4.52 -15.74 22.14
C GLU A 102 -4.18 -14.35 21.57
N TYR A 103 -5.17 -13.44 21.58
CA TYR A 103 -5.03 -12.06 21.12
C TYR A 103 -3.83 -11.37 21.79
N GLY A 104 -2.94 -10.78 21.00
CA GLY A 104 -1.67 -10.20 21.46
C GLY A 104 -0.47 -11.17 21.51
N LYS A 105 -0.65 -12.46 21.17
CA LYS A 105 0.43 -13.43 20.92
C LYS A 105 0.59 -13.78 19.44
N HIS A 106 -0.16 -13.12 18.57
CA HIS A 106 0.07 -13.18 17.14
C HIS A 106 1.40 -12.48 16.85
N THR A 107 2.30 -13.21 16.20
CA THR A 107 3.61 -12.71 15.78
C THR A 107 3.64 -12.37 14.30
N SER A 108 2.54 -12.62 13.60
CA SER A 108 2.40 -12.50 12.15
C SER A 108 0.91 -12.46 11.78
N ALA A 109 0.60 -11.71 10.73
CA ALA A 109 -0.72 -11.60 10.12
C ALA A 109 -0.55 -11.49 8.60
N THR A 110 -1.50 -12.03 7.86
CA THR A 110 -1.55 -11.94 6.40
C THR A 110 -2.67 -10.99 6.01
N GLY A 111 -2.38 -10.06 5.09
CA GLY A 111 -3.35 -9.10 4.59
C GLY A 111 -4.18 -9.73 3.48
N SER A 112 -5.50 -9.60 3.57
CA SER A 112 -6.43 -10.02 2.53
C SER A 112 -7.21 -8.81 2.01
N PRO A 113 -7.20 -8.53 0.69
CA PRO A 113 -7.96 -7.42 0.14
C PRO A 113 -9.46 -7.61 0.36
N VAL A 114 -10.18 -6.54 0.66
CA VAL A 114 -11.64 -6.54 0.80
C VAL A 114 -12.27 -5.74 -0.32
N VAL A 115 -11.80 -4.51 -0.55
CA VAL A 115 -12.25 -3.66 -1.66
C VAL A 115 -11.08 -2.98 -2.35
N ALA A 116 -11.26 -2.69 -3.64
CA ALA A 116 -10.30 -1.93 -4.43
C ALA A 116 -10.97 -0.84 -5.28
N CYS A 117 -10.30 0.30 -5.39
CA CYS A 117 -10.63 1.41 -6.26
C CYS A 117 -9.51 1.56 -7.31
N VAL A 118 -9.77 1.11 -8.53
CA VAL A 118 -8.86 1.31 -9.66
C VAL A 118 -9.04 2.73 -10.20
N LEU A 119 -7.94 3.48 -10.24
CA LEU A 119 -7.94 4.87 -10.64
C LEU A 119 -7.62 5.00 -12.14
N PRO A 120 -8.44 5.72 -12.93
CA PRO A 120 -8.23 5.86 -14.37
C PRO A 120 -7.01 6.73 -14.74
N ALA A 121 -6.42 7.41 -13.76
CA ALA A 121 -5.21 8.22 -13.90
C ALA A 121 -4.42 8.17 -12.59
N ALA A 122 -3.13 8.50 -12.65
CA ALA A 122 -2.29 8.61 -11.47
C ALA A 122 -2.89 9.62 -10.48
N PRO A 123 -3.08 9.25 -9.20
CA PRO A 123 -3.60 10.16 -8.19
C PRO A 123 -2.63 11.30 -7.92
N GLU A 124 -3.16 12.45 -7.56
CA GLU A 124 -2.36 13.56 -7.04
C GLU A 124 -1.89 13.25 -5.61
N ALA A 125 -0.68 13.68 -5.25
CA ALA A 125 -0.12 13.48 -3.92
C ALA A 125 -1.00 14.06 -2.81
N ASP A 126 -1.68 15.20 -3.07
CA ASP A 126 -2.60 15.83 -2.12
C ASP A 126 -3.84 14.96 -1.87
N ALA A 127 -4.33 14.25 -2.90
CA ALA A 127 -5.48 13.36 -2.76
C ALA A 127 -5.14 12.15 -1.88
N ILE A 128 -3.97 11.54 -2.07
CA ILE A 128 -3.52 10.44 -1.20
C ILE A 128 -3.23 10.95 0.21
N THR A 129 -2.59 12.12 0.35
CA THR A 129 -2.31 12.72 1.67
C THR A 129 -3.60 12.99 2.44
N HIS A 130 -4.64 13.49 1.77
CA HIS A 130 -5.95 13.69 2.37
C HIS A 130 -6.59 12.37 2.82
N LEU A 131 -6.44 11.31 2.02
CA LEU A 131 -6.94 9.97 2.36
C LEU A 131 -6.27 9.44 3.63
N LEU A 132 -4.94 9.47 3.68
CA LEU A 132 -4.14 9.04 4.83
C LEU A 132 -4.49 9.84 6.09
N LYS A 133 -4.62 11.16 5.95
CA LYS A 133 -5.01 12.02 7.06
C LYS A 133 -6.41 11.70 7.57
N SER A 134 -7.34 11.39 6.67
CA SER A 134 -8.72 11.04 7.06
C SER A 134 -8.77 9.76 7.89
N VAL A 135 -7.98 8.75 7.52
CA VAL A 135 -7.90 7.49 8.28
C VAL A 135 -7.05 7.60 9.55
N ASP A 136 -6.13 8.56 9.63
CA ASP A 136 -5.41 8.89 10.86
C ASP A 136 -6.31 9.62 11.87
N GLU A 137 -7.10 10.60 11.40
CA GLU A 137 -8.04 11.36 12.23
C GLU A 137 -9.27 10.53 12.66
N GLU A 138 -9.75 9.62 11.80
CA GLU A 138 -10.88 8.74 12.06
C GLU A 138 -10.59 7.29 11.60
N PRO A 139 -9.86 6.48 12.39
CA PRO A 139 -9.46 5.10 12.01
C PRO A 139 -10.61 4.17 11.61
N MET A 140 -11.79 4.35 12.21
CA MET A 140 -13.00 3.57 11.90
C MET A 140 -13.58 3.86 10.52
N LEU A 141 -13.16 4.95 9.88
CA LEU A 141 -13.53 5.28 8.51
C LEU A 141 -13.09 4.19 7.52
N ILE A 142 -11.95 3.54 7.79
CA ILE A 142 -11.42 2.48 6.93
C ILE A 142 -12.35 1.24 6.94
N ALA A 143 -12.90 0.89 8.11
CA ALA A 143 -13.87 -0.20 8.23
C ALA A 143 -15.20 0.15 7.52
N GLN A 144 -15.62 1.42 7.60
CA GLN A 144 -16.77 1.90 6.83
C GLN A 144 -16.52 1.81 5.32
N TRP A 145 -15.32 2.18 4.87
CA TRP A 145 -14.94 2.07 3.46
C TRP A 145 -14.90 0.63 2.98
N ALA A 146 -14.45 -0.32 3.81
CA ALA A 146 -14.46 -1.76 3.50
C ALA A 146 -15.86 -2.31 3.20
N GLU A 147 -16.92 -1.70 3.72
CA GLU A 147 -18.32 -2.08 3.45
C GLU A 147 -18.92 -1.38 2.20
N THR A 148 -18.14 -0.57 1.49
CA THR A 148 -18.64 0.23 0.36
C THR A 148 -18.95 -0.67 -0.86
N PRO A 149 -20.18 -0.62 -1.44
CA PRO A 149 -20.52 -1.41 -2.61
C PRO A 149 -19.72 -1.02 -3.86
N VAL A 150 -19.59 -1.94 -4.81
CA VAL A 150 -19.06 -1.64 -6.16
C VAL A 150 -19.89 -0.52 -6.79
N GLU A 151 -19.23 0.33 -7.60
CA GLU A 151 -19.78 1.53 -8.24
C GLU A 151 -20.19 2.64 -7.26
N THR A 152 -19.83 2.53 -5.98
CA THR A 152 -20.06 3.57 -4.97
C THR A 152 -18.75 4.23 -4.55
N ALA A 153 -18.78 5.55 -4.32
CA ALA A 153 -17.61 6.29 -3.85
C ALA A 153 -17.35 6.04 -2.36
N LEU A 154 -16.08 5.91 -1.97
CA LEU A 154 -15.69 5.89 -0.55
C LEU A 154 -16.11 7.21 0.09
N VAL A 155 -16.77 7.13 1.26
CA VAL A 155 -17.32 8.32 1.93
C VAL A 155 -16.23 9.37 2.17
N GLY A 156 -16.51 10.63 1.84
CA GLY A 156 -15.55 11.73 1.96
C GLY A 156 -14.53 11.82 0.82
N THR A 157 -14.65 10.99 -0.22
CA THR A 157 -13.74 10.99 -1.37
C THR A 157 -14.50 10.95 -2.71
N THR A 158 -13.77 11.07 -3.82
CA THR A 158 -14.28 10.82 -5.17
C THR A 158 -13.90 9.44 -5.72
N MET A 159 -13.22 8.60 -4.92
CA MET A 159 -12.69 7.31 -5.34
C MET A 159 -13.80 6.27 -5.32
N VAL A 160 -14.05 5.63 -6.47
CA VAL A 160 -15.15 4.68 -6.66
C VAL A 160 -14.65 3.26 -6.52
N VAL A 161 -15.35 2.45 -5.73
CA VAL A 161 -15.06 1.01 -5.61
C VAL A 161 -15.31 0.33 -6.94
N THR A 162 -14.27 -0.25 -7.51
CA THR A 162 -14.33 -1.00 -8.76
C THR A 162 -14.44 -2.50 -8.54
N LYS A 163 -14.04 -2.98 -7.35
CA LYS A 163 -14.02 -4.41 -7.04
C LYS A 163 -14.20 -4.66 -5.54
N ARG A 164 -14.90 -5.75 -5.23
CA ARG A 164 -14.96 -6.38 -3.91
C ARG A 164 -14.43 -7.80 -4.02
N TYR A 165 -13.73 -8.26 -2.99
CA TYR A 165 -13.07 -9.58 -2.96
C TYR A 165 -13.78 -10.57 -2.03
N ASP A 166 -14.72 -10.10 -1.22
CA ASP A 166 -15.50 -10.87 -0.24
C ASP A 166 -16.86 -11.34 -0.78
N SER A 167 -17.13 -11.14 -2.07
CA SER A 167 -18.41 -11.38 -2.74
C SER A 167 -18.43 -12.66 -3.58
#